data_AF-A0A1I0WDW2-F1
#
_entry.id   AF-A0A1I0WDW2-F1
#
_cell.length_a   1.000
_cell.length_b   1.000
_cell.length_c   1.000
_cell.angle_alpha   90.00
_cell.angle_beta   90.00
_cell.angle_gamma   90.00
#
_symmetry.space_group_name_H-M   'P 1'
#
loop_
_entity.id
_entity.type
_entity.pdbx_description
1 polymer ?
#
loop_
_entity_poly.entity_id
_entity_poly.type
_entity_poly.pdbx_seq_one_letter_code
_entity_poly.pdbx_strand_id
1 'polypeptide(L)'
;MKKSNLEEHNRFEHYNLKKVFFKRSENSFQIMIQALFGNRVLTYAKEENLDNLILGWFGKKQPEFTNEKIDRSVVKIPGTKNLYLIYNKYKEEEVLEYMKSEEYLERIQGGFGEQKALAYIPGLGIKLYNRCLVCKMDENGHFLDLEEEDFELFLEYLTE
;
A
#
# COMPACT_ATOMS: atom_id res chain seq x y z
N MET A 1 30.02 3.81 14.48
CA MET A 1 28.72 4.14 13.86
C MET A 1 28.04 2.85 13.38
N LYS A 2 27.08 2.31 14.14
CA LYS A 2 26.23 1.13 13.82
C LYS A 2 24.98 1.10 14.73
N LYS A 3 24.44 2.28 15.11
CA LYS A 3 23.32 2.40 16.06
C LYS A 3 21.98 2.81 15.41
N SER A 4 21.96 3.35 14.19
CA SER A 4 20.74 3.92 13.60
C SER A 4 19.65 2.88 13.27
N ASN A 5 20.03 1.70 12.78
CA ASN A 5 19.03 0.73 12.33
C ASN A 5 18.24 0.11 13.49
N LEU A 6 18.82 -0.07 14.68
CA LEU A 6 18.14 -0.78 15.78
C LEU A 6 17.10 0.11 16.50
N GLU A 7 17.36 1.42 16.59
CA GLU A 7 16.45 2.37 17.25
C GLU A 7 15.27 2.77 16.35
N GLU A 8 15.42 2.77 15.02
CA GLU A 8 14.29 2.91 14.08
C GLU A 8 13.34 1.69 14.15
N HIS A 9 13.87 0.49 14.44
CA HIS A 9 13.10 -0.76 14.44
C HIS A 9 12.09 -0.87 15.59
N ASN A 10 12.31 -0.18 16.71
CA ASN A 10 11.43 -0.26 17.88
C ASN A 10 10.22 0.68 17.81
N ARG A 11 10.20 1.67 16.90
CA ARG A 11 9.15 2.71 16.89
C ARG A 11 7.79 2.17 16.44
N PHE A 12 7.78 1.21 15.51
CA PHE A 12 6.53 0.77 14.86
C PHE A 12 5.98 -0.59 15.34
N GLU A 13 6.51 -1.18 16.42
CA GLU A 13 6.12 -2.52 16.87
C GLU A 13 4.64 -2.63 17.29
N HIS A 14 4.01 -1.52 17.65
CA HIS A 14 2.62 -1.46 18.13
C HIS A 14 1.57 -1.54 17.00
N TYR A 15 1.98 -1.47 15.73
CA TYR A 15 1.08 -1.36 14.58
C TYR A 15 0.75 -2.68 13.86
N ASN A 16 1.11 -3.83 14.44
CA ASN A 16 0.90 -5.17 13.84
C ASN A 16 1.44 -5.28 12.39
N LEU A 17 2.57 -4.63 12.12
CA LEU A 17 3.23 -4.68 10.82
C LEU A 17 3.91 -6.04 10.62
N LYS A 18 3.63 -6.71 9.50
CA LYS A 18 4.44 -7.86 9.07
C LYS A 18 5.82 -7.34 8.66
N LYS A 19 6.87 -7.83 9.35
CA LYS A 19 8.26 -7.42 9.07
C LYS A 19 8.70 -7.94 7.69
N VAL A 20 8.83 -7.06 6.70
CA VAL A 20 9.52 -7.37 5.42
C VAL A 20 10.74 -6.47 5.32
N PHE A 21 11.90 -7.07 5.56
CA PHE A 21 13.17 -6.38 5.71
C PHE A 21 13.84 -6.13 4.36
N PHE A 22 13.44 -5.08 3.64
CA PHE A 22 14.34 -4.47 2.69
C PHE A 22 15.33 -3.59 3.46
N LYS A 23 16.63 -3.83 3.26
CA LYS A 23 17.67 -2.97 3.85
C LYS A 23 17.63 -1.62 3.15
N ARG A 24 17.63 -0.54 3.93
CA ARG A 24 17.85 0.81 3.43
C ARG A 24 19.08 0.82 2.52
N SER A 25 18.93 1.39 1.33
CA SER A 25 19.99 1.56 0.34
C SER A 25 20.08 3.03 -0.08
N GLU A 26 21.15 3.38 -0.78
CA GLU A 26 21.24 4.69 -1.42
C GLU A 26 20.05 4.88 -2.36
N ASN A 27 19.34 6.00 -2.21
CA ASN A 27 18.13 6.37 -2.96
C ASN A 27 16.86 5.55 -2.66
N SER A 28 16.81 4.81 -1.55
CA SER A 28 15.54 4.23 -1.07
C SER A 28 14.85 5.13 -0.05
N PHE A 29 13.52 5.08 -0.04
CA PHE A 29 12.64 5.77 0.89
C PHE A 29 11.68 4.79 1.55
N GLN A 30 11.14 5.15 2.71
CA GLN A 30 10.14 4.33 3.38
C GLN A 30 8.76 4.43 2.71
N ILE A 31 8.10 3.29 2.59
CA ILE A 31 6.70 3.16 2.21
C ILE A 31 6.00 2.22 3.16
N MET A 32 4.71 2.43 3.32
CA MET A 32 3.82 1.43 3.88
C MET A 32 3.03 0.77 2.76
N ILE A 33 2.96 -0.55 2.78
CA ILE A 33 2.18 -1.35 1.85
C ILE A 33 0.98 -1.89 2.60
N GLN A 34 -0.21 -1.51 2.15
CA GLN A 34 -1.47 -2.14 2.57
C GLN A 34 -1.81 -3.20 1.52
N ALA A 35 -1.66 -4.47 1.91
CA ALA A 35 -1.93 -5.64 1.07
C ALA A 35 -3.28 -6.28 1.41
N LEU A 36 -3.64 -7.31 0.63
CA LEU A 36 -4.85 -8.11 0.85
C LEU A 36 -4.88 -8.71 2.27
N PHE A 37 -6.10 -8.93 2.78
CA PHE A 37 -6.38 -9.49 4.10
C PHE A 37 -5.86 -8.64 5.27
N GLY A 38 -5.80 -7.32 5.11
CA GLY A 38 -5.37 -6.41 6.18
C GLY A 38 -3.87 -6.46 6.47
N ASN A 39 -3.07 -7.16 5.66
CA ASN A 39 -1.63 -7.27 5.87
C ASN A 39 -0.94 -5.93 5.58
N ARG A 40 -0.21 -5.41 6.57
CA ARG A 40 0.53 -4.16 6.47
C ARG A 40 2.01 -4.42 6.57
N VAL A 41 2.78 -3.77 5.72
CA VAL A 41 4.24 -3.91 5.66
C VAL A 41 4.86 -2.53 5.54
N LEU A 42 5.65 -2.13 6.52
CA LEU A 42 6.55 -0.97 6.37
C LEU A 42 7.87 -1.46 5.78
N THR A 43 8.34 -0.80 4.74
CA THR A 43 9.58 -1.21 4.08
C THR A 43 10.25 -0.08 3.32
N TYR A 44 11.48 -0.32 2.87
CA TYR A 44 12.21 0.59 2.00
C TYR A 44 11.98 0.21 0.54
N ALA A 45 11.61 1.19 -0.27
CA ALA A 45 11.43 1.05 -1.71
C ALA A 45 12.37 1.99 -2.46
N LYS A 46 12.64 1.65 -3.72
CA LYS A 46 13.16 2.61 -4.70
C LYS A 46 12.05 2.92 -5.69
N GLU A 47 12.12 4.08 -6.31
CA GLU A 47 11.07 4.57 -7.20
C GLU A 47 10.84 3.60 -8.38
N GLU A 48 11.91 3.03 -8.94
CA GLU A 48 11.84 2.06 -10.03
C GLU A 48 11.12 0.75 -9.67
N ASN A 49 10.88 0.50 -8.37
CA ASN A 49 10.22 -0.71 -7.88
C ASN A 49 8.75 -0.51 -7.50
N LEU A 50 8.22 0.72 -7.54
CA LEU A 50 6.85 1.01 -7.10
C LEU A 50 5.81 0.17 -7.84
N ASP A 51 5.96 0.02 -9.14
CA ASP A 51 5.07 -0.78 -9.99
C ASP A 51 5.03 -2.25 -9.58
N ASN A 52 6.21 -2.84 -9.32
CA ASN A 52 6.31 -4.20 -8.82
C ASN A 52 5.62 -4.33 -7.46
N LEU A 53 5.82 -3.36 -6.57
CA LEU A 53 5.27 -3.36 -5.22
C LEU A 53 3.74 -3.24 -5.22
N ILE A 54 3.15 -2.39 -6.08
CA ILE A 54 1.69 -2.26 -6.23
C ILE A 54 1.07 -3.57 -6.75
N LEU A 55 1.78 -4.30 -7.61
CA LEU A 55 1.37 -5.61 -8.09
C LEU A 55 1.65 -6.75 -7.08
N GLY A 56 2.32 -6.46 -5.95
CA GLY A 56 2.63 -7.43 -4.90
C GLY A 56 3.94 -8.20 -5.07
N TRP A 57 4.82 -7.76 -5.97
CA TRP A 57 6.13 -8.36 -6.24
C TRP A 57 7.22 -7.70 -5.39
N PHE A 58 7.84 -8.52 -4.55
CA PHE A 58 8.99 -8.14 -3.74
C PHE A 58 10.28 -8.63 -4.42
N GLY A 59 10.93 -7.78 -5.22
CA GLY A 59 12.21 -8.10 -5.88
C GLY A 59 12.18 -8.05 -7.40
N LYS A 60 12.93 -8.94 -8.07
CA LYS A 60 13.00 -8.99 -9.54
C LYS A 60 11.64 -9.41 -10.12
N LYS A 61 11.16 -8.66 -11.11
CA LYS A 61 9.96 -8.93 -11.90
C LYS A 61 10.01 -10.37 -12.43
N GLN A 62 9.02 -11.19 -12.07
CA GLN A 62 8.93 -12.54 -12.60
C GLN A 62 8.42 -12.49 -14.05
N PRO A 63 9.09 -13.15 -15.02
CA PRO A 63 8.77 -13.08 -16.43
C PRO A 63 7.33 -13.46 -16.76
N GLU A 64 6.74 -14.41 -16.03
CA GLU A 64 5.35 -14.85 -16.22
C GLU A 64 4.28 -13.80 -15.91
N PHE A 65 4.62 -12.69 -15.25
CA PHE A 65 3.71 -11.57 -14.93
C PHE A 65 4.06 -10.28 -15.69
N THR A 66 4.82 -10.40 -16.79
CA THR A 66 5.24 -9.25 -17.61
C THR A 66 4.09 -8.51 -18.29
N ASN A 67 2.92 -9.14 -18.38
CA ASN A 67 1.71 -8.59 -19.01
C ASN A 67 0.73 -7.93 -18.02
N GLU A 68 1.06 -7.85 -16.73
CA GLU A 68 0.22 -7.15 -15.77
C GLU A 68 0.11 -5.68 -16.13
N LYS A 69 -1.12 -5.19 -16.33
CA LYS A 69 -1.37 -3.80 -16.65
C LYS A 69 -1.22 -2.94 -15.41
N ILE A 70 -0.55 -1.80 -15.57
CA ILE A 70 -0.35 -0.82 -14.53
C ILE A 70 -0.92 0.50 -15.00
N ASP A 71 -1.94 0.96 -14.31
CA ASP A 71 -2.42 2.33 -14.36
C ASP A 71 -2.23 2.95 -12.98
N ARG A 72 -1.05 3.55 -12.77
CA ARG A 72 -0.63 4.08 -11.48
C ARG A 72 -1.38 5.38 -11.20
N SER A 73 -2.22 5.37 -10.17
CA SER A 73 -2.82 6.57 -9.60
C SER A 73 -2.05 7.00 -8.36
N VAL A 74 -1.65 8.27 -8.30
CA VAL A 74 -0.99 8.90 -7.16
C VAL A 74 -1.89 10.02 -6.66
N VAL A 75 -2.37 9.93 -5.43
CA VAL A 75 -3.32 10.91 -4.87
C VAL A 75 -2.84 11.39 -3.51
N LYS A 76 -2.88 12.71 -3.29
CA LYS A 76 -2.59 13.30 -1.99
C LYS A 76 -3.71 12.97 -1.02
N ILE A 77 -3.37 12.48 0.17
CA ILE A 77 -4.36 12.16 1.21
C ILE A 77 -4.84 13.48 1.84
N PRO A 78 -6.15 13.80 1.79
CA PRO A 78 -6.70 15.01 2.40
C PRO A 78 -6.39 15.09 3.90
N GLY A 79 -6.24 16.30 4.42
CA GLY A 79 -5.90 16.51 5.84
C GLY A 79 -4.42 16.23 6.19
N THR A 80 -3.62 15.71 5.26
CA THR A 80 -2.19 15.48 5.47
C THR A 80 -1.35 16.57 4.79
N LYS A 81 -0.21 16.90 5.40
CA LYS A 81 0.72 17.87 4.80
C LYS A 81 1.23 17.35 3.45
N ASN A 82 1.64 16.08 3.43
CA ASN A 82 2.38 15.51 2.31
C ASN A 82 2.37 13.98 2.23
N LEU A 83 1.28 13.34 2.68
CA LEU A 83 1.08 11.90 2.46
C LEU A 83 0.33 11.65 1.17
N TYR A 84 0.77 10.61 0.48
CA TYR A 84 0.26 10.20 -0.82
C TYR A 84 -0.03 8.71 -0.83
N LEU A 85 -1.17 8.39 -1.43
CA LEU A 85 -1.58 7.03 -1.74
C LEU A 85 -1.22 6.73 -3.20
N ILE A 86 -0.59 5.58 -3.43
CA ILE A 86 -0.31 5.04 -4.75
C ILE A 86 -1.04 3.71 -4.91
N TYR A 87 -1.84 3.57 -5.95
CA TYR A 87 -2.57 2.34 -6.24
C TYR A 87 -2.66 2.09 -7.75
N ASN A 88 -2.97 0.86 -8.15
CA ASN A 88 -3.20 0.51 -9.55
C ASN A 88 -4.70 0.55 -9.83
N LYS A 89 -5.13 1.58 -10.56
CA LYS A 89 -6.54 1.81 -10.88
C LYS A 89 -7.13 0.65 -11.68
N TYR A 90 -6.38 0.10 -12.63
CA TYR A 90 -6.81 -1.06 -13.42
C TYR A 90 -7.13 -2.26 -12.53
N LYS A 91 -6.27 -2.53 -11.53
CA LYS A 91 -6.47 -3.64 -10.58
C LYS A 91 -7.62 -3.40 -9.60
N GLU A 92 -7.94 -2.15 -9.34
CA GLU A 92 -9.11 -1.77 -8.55
C GLU A 92 -10.40 -2.01 -9.35
N GLU A 93 -10.42 -1.61 -10.62
CA GLU A 93 -11.53 -1.86 -11.54
C GLU A 93 -11.80 -3.36 -11.71
N GLU A 94 -10.77 -4.19 -11.90
CA GLU A 94 -10.91 -5.65 -11.97
C GLU A 94 -11.59 -6.24 -10.72
N VAL A 95 -11.23 -5.76 -9.53
CA VAL A 95 -11.86 -6.21 -8.27
C VAL A 95 -13.32 -5.77 -8.20
N LEU A 96 -13.62 -4.54 -8.58
CA LEU A 96 -15.00 -4.01 -8.59
C LEU A 96 -15.89 -4.71 -9.61
N GLU A 97 -15.34 -5.11 -10.77
CA GLU A 97 -16.04 -5.92 -11.76
C GLU A 97 -16.28 -7.34 -11.25
N TYR A 98 -15.27 -7.97 -10.64
CA TYR A 98 -15.42 -9.29 -10.01
C TYR A 98 -16.51 -9.29 -8.94
N MET A 99 -16.56 -8.25 -8.10
CA MET A 99 -17.58 -8.09 -7.06
C MET A 99 -19.02 -7.93 -7.59
N LYS A 100 -19.21 -7.74 -8.89
CA LYS A 100 -20.52 -7.71 -9.57
C LYS A 100 -20.83 -8.99 -10.34
N SER A 101 -19.88 -9.93 -10.40
CA SER A 101 -20.03 -11.18 -11.16
C SER A 101 -20.93 -12.19 -10.43
N GLU A 102 -21.58 -13.06 -11.20
CA GLU A 102 -22.36 -14.18 -10.64
C GLU A 102 -21.48 -15.08 -9.76
N GLU A 103 -20.22 -15.33 -10.17
CA GLU A 103 -19.25 -16.13 -9.39
C GLU A 103 -19.06 -15.58 -7.97
N TYR A 104 -18.89 -14.26 -7.84
CA TYR A 104 -18.74 -13.62 -6.53
C TYR A 104 -20.03 -13.69 -5.70
N LEU A 105 -21.19 -13.49 -6.33
CA LEU A 105 -22.48 -13.57 -5.66
C LEU A 105 -22.78 -14.98 -5.15
N GLU A 106 -22.52 -16.00 -5.98
CA GLU A 106 -22.64 -17.42 -5.61
C GLU A 106 -21.69 -17.76 -4.46
N ARG A 107 -20.44 -17.27 -4.52
CA ARG A 107 -19.47 -17.42 -3.45
C ARG A 107 -20.00 -16.86 -2.12
N ILE A 108 -20.58 -15.66 -2.11
CA ILE A 108 -21.14 -15.10 -0.87
C ILE A 108 -22.36 -15.89 -0.39
N GLN A 109 -23.26 -16.27 -1.30
CA GLN A 109 -24.43 -17.10 -0.97
C GLN A 109 -24.02 -18.47 -0.40
N GLY A 110 -22.89 -19.02 -0.86
CA GLY A 110 -22.25 -20.22 -0.34
C GLY A 110 -21.60 -20.06 1.04
N GLY A 111 -21.73 -18.90 1.69
CA GLY A 111 -21.26 -18.63 3.04
C GLY A 111 -19.87 -18.00 3.14
N PHE A 112 -19.25 -17.63 2.01
CA PHE A 112 -18.04 -16.79 2.08
C PHE A 112 -18.43 -15.35 2.43
N GLY A 113 -17.63 -14.70 3.27
CA GLY A 113 -17.85 -13.28 3.61
C GLY A 113 -17.65 -12.36 2.39
N GLU A 114 -18.31 -11.19 2.43
CA GLU A 114 -18.12 -10.15 1.44
C GLU A 114 -16.67 -9.63 1.43
N GLN A 115 -16.19 -9.25 0.24
CA GLN A 115 -14.92 -8.55 0.10
C GLN A 115 -15.02 -7.19 0.80
N LYS A 116 -14.25 -7.05 1.87
CA LYS A 116 -14.07 -5.77 2.57
C LYS A 116 -13.07 -4.90 1.82
N ALA A 117 -13.26 -3.59 1.92
CA ALA A 117 -12.21 -2.66 1.55
C ALA A 117 -10.97 -2.87 2.43
N LEU A 118 -9.83 -2.43 1.92
CA LEU A 118 -8.60 -2.30 2.68
C LEU A 118 -8.48 -0.89 3.28
N ALA A 119 -8.94 0.13 2.54
CA ALA A 119 -8.94 1.51 2.98
C ALA A 119 -10.10 2.30 2.38
N TYR A 120 -10.54 3.33 3.09
CA TYR A 120 -11.49 4.32 2.63
C TYR A 120 -10.95 5.71 2.93
N ILE A 121 -10.85 6.56 1.90
CA ILE A 121 -10.40 7.96 2.02
C ILE A 121 -11.61 8.85 1.73
N PRO A 122 -12.36 9.29 2.76
CA PRO A 122 -13.64 9.99 2.58
C PRO A 122 -13.50 11.27 1.75
N GLY A 123 -12.46 12.06 2.00
CA GLY A 123 -12.22 13.32 1.29
C GLY A 123 -11.95 13.17 -0.21
N LEU A 124 -11.71 11.95 -0.69
CA LEU A 124 -11.54 11.64 -2.11
C LEU A 124 -12.66 10.74 -2.67
N GLY A 125 -13.56 10.24 -1.82
CA GLY A 125 -14.54 9.22 -2.21
C GLY A 125 -13.92 7.90 -2.68
N ILE A 126 -12.64 7.65 -2.34
CA ILE A 126 -11.91 6.45 -2.78
C ILE A 126 -12.11 5.33 -1.75
N LYS A 127 -12.58 4.18 -2.21
CA LYS A 127 -12.62 2.93 -1.44
C LYS A 127 -11.75 1.91 -2.17
N LEU A 128 -10.68 1.46 -1.53
CA LEU A 128 -9.70 0.54 -2.13
C LEU A 128 -10.00 -0.88 -1.69
N TYR A 129 -10.11 -1.79 -2.63
CA TYR A 129 -10.25 -3.22 -2.40
C TYR A 129 -8.98 -3.99 -2.78
N ASN A 130 -8.06 -3.35 -3.50
CA ASN A 130 -6.76 -3.91 -3.88
C ASN A 130 -5.58 -3.21 -3.20
N ARG A 131 -4.39 -3.81 -3.34
CA ARG A 131 -3.14 -3.35 -2.73
C ARG A 131 -2.86 -1.89 -3.07
N CYS A 132 -2.42 -1.15 -2.06
CA CYS A 132 -1.93 0.22 -2.22
C CYS A 132 -0.64 0.46 -1.43
N LEU A 133 0.07 1.51 -1.81
CA LEU A 133 1.25 2.02 -1.14
C LEU A 133 0.93 3.39 -0.55
N VAL A 134 1.51 3.69 0.59
CA VAL A 134 1.49 5.01 1.21
C VAL A 134 2.91 5.49 1.34
N CYS A 135 3.15 6.73 0.94
CA CYS A 135 4.46 7.35 0.92
C CYS A 135 4.35 8.83 1.24
N LYS A 136 5.48 9.42 1.62
CA LYS A 136 5.62 10.85 1.88
C LYS A 136 6.41 11.48 0.74
N MET A 137 5.98 12.65 0.28
CA MET A 137 6.70 13.42 -0.74
C MET A 137 6.99 14.84 -0.25
N ASP A 138 8.02 15.52 -0.74
CA ASP A 138 8.17 16.96 -0.56
C ASP A 138 7.33 17.75 -1.58
N GLU A 139 7.42 19.08 -1.56
CA GLU A 139 6.73 19.97 -2.50
C GLU A 139 7.23 19.84 -3.96
N ASN A 140 8.42 19.26 -4.14
CA ASN A 140 9.04 19.01 -5.43
C ASN A 140 8.76 17.58 -5.95
N GLY A 141 8.02 16.77 -5.19
CA GLY A 141 7.70 15.39 -5.53
C GLY A 141 8.79 14.37 -5.14
N HIS A 142 9.81 14.76 -4.36
CA HIS A 142 10.82 13.83 -3.89
C HIS A 142 10.29 12.98 -2.75
N PHE A 143 10.54 11.67 -2.81
CA PHE A 143 10.14 10.76 -1.75
C PHE A 143 10.96 10.99 -0.46
N LEU A 144 10.26 10.96 0.67
CA LEU A 144 10.81 11.08 2.01
C LEU A 144 10.53 9.80 2.80
N ASP A 145 11.28 9.62 3.90
CA ASP A 145 10.95 8.58 4.86
C ASP A 145 9.65 8.93 5.62
N LEU A 146 8.91 7.90 6.01
CA LEU A 146 7.69 8.03 6.81
C LEU A 146 8.07 8.23 8.27
N GLU A 147 7.29 9.05 8.96
CA GLU A 147 7.38 9.25 10.41
C GLU A 147 6.27 8.44 11.11
N GLU A 148 6.32 8.36 12.44
CA GLU A 148 5.35 7.59 13.22
C GLU A 148 3.95 8.20 13.09
N GLU A 149 3.88 9.52 13.13
CA GLU A 149 2.64 10.30 12.99
C GLU A 149 2.00 10.09 11.61
N ASP A 150 2.82 9.87 10.57
CA ASP A 150 2.31 9.59 9.23
C ASP A 150 1.53 8.26 9.19
N PHE A 151 2.00 7.30 9.98
CA PHE A 151 1.37 5.99 10.09
C PHE A 151 0.06 6.07 10.87
N GLU A 152 0.07 6.76 12.01
CA GLU A 152 -1.14 7.00 12.82
C GLU A 152 -2.24 7.65 12.01
N LEU A 153 -1.89 8.69 11.22
CA LEU A 153 -2.84 9.35 10.32
C LEU A 153 -3.40 8.40 9.27
N PHE A 154 -2.58 7.50 8.72
CA PHE A 154 -3.08 6.58 7.71
C PHE A 154 -3.98 5.48 8.29
N LEU A 155 -3.73 5.04 9.52
CA LEU A 155 -4.57 4.05 10.19
C LEU A 155 -6.04 4.49 10.27
N GLU A 156 -6.31 5.79 10.38
CA GLU A 156 -7.67 6.34 10.40
C GLU A 156 -8.46 6.04 9.12
N TYR A 157 -7.77 5.82 7.99
CA TYR A 157 -8.37 5.50 6.71
C TYR A 157 -8.52 4.00 6.46
N LEU A 158 -7.99 3.14 7.34
CA LEU A 158 -8.05 1.70 7.17
C LEU A 158 -9.39 1.15 7.64
N THR A 159 -9.89 0.15 6.91
CA THR A 159 -11.13 -0.53 7.26
C THR A 159 -10.84 -1.87 7.94
N GLU A 160 -11.57 -2.17 9.02
CA GLU A 160 -11.46 -3.42 9.83
C GLU A 160 -12.24 -4.61 9.23
#